data_AF-A0A969VZL1-F1
#
_entry.id   AF-A0A969VZL1-F1
#
_cell.length_a   1.000
_cell.length_b   1.000
_cell.length_c   1.000
_cell.angle_alpha   90.00
_cell.angle_beta   90.00
_cell.angle_gamma   90.00
#
_symmetry.space_group_name_H-M   'P 1'
#
loop_
_entity.id
_entity.type
_entity.pdbx_description
1 polymer ?
#
loop_
_entity_poly.entity_id
_entity_poly.type
_entity_poly.pdbx_seq_one_letter_code
_entity_poly.pdbx_strand_id
1 'polypeptide(L)'
;MSDLPEPTKRFLRTTDHRRIRIIVRAFHHWLDRRQLSLAELTPALLEQFLTRPGEKRISHLVYIQYRAWMRRYLQWLYQRSLVGFVPGPGRQPQELPALAHTFLASLVPTFRPATVHCYTFSLRKLYGWLAIRHLKLEQLTRPHIEQWFRWLHDAGLHPSSRHHVLVESRAYLRWLAERQALRTSPDELIRKSDFPKLPQRLPRPLNAEADLELQRRLAASSDPIAWALLLLRRTGIRIGELRDLEYHCVRFDERRPLLKVPLGKLNNERLVPLDRRRST
;
A
#
# COMPACT_ATOMS: atom_id res chain seq x y z
N MET A 1 -14.33 -24.09 21.71
CA MET A 1 -13.43 -23.19 20.95
C MET A 1 -12.12 -23.94 20.81
N SER A 2 -11.80 -24.49 19.63
CA SER A 2 -10.56 -25.24 19.44
C SER A 2 -9.36 -24.41 19.86
N ASP A 3 -8.45 -25.03 20.61
CA ASP A 3 -7.21 -24.39 20.99
C ASP A 3 -6.31 -24.28 19.74
N LEU A 4 -5.87 -23.06 19.43
CA LEU A 4 -5.02 -22.84 18.26
C LEU A 4 -3.63 -23.45 18.51
N PRO A 5 -3.00 -24.08 17.50
CA PRO A 5 -1.64 -24.55 17.64
C PRO A 5 -0.68 -23.43 18.08
N GLU A 6 0.30 -23.75 18.92
CA GLU A 6 1.27 -22.77 19.44
C GLU A 6 2.00 -21.98 18.33
N PRO A 7 2.37 -22.58 17.19
CA PRO A 7 2.92 -21.82 16.07
C PRO A 7 1.94 -20.74 15.55
N THR A 8 0.65 -21.05 15.49
CA THR A 8 -0.39 -20.09 15.09
C THR A 8 -0.54 -18.97 16.10
N LYS A 9 -0.54 -19.28 17.41
CA LYS A 9 -0.57 -18.27 18.47
C LYS A 9 0.61 -17.31 18.34
N ARG A 10 1.81 -17.83 18.05
CA ARG A 10 3.02 -17.03 17.80
C ARG A 10 2.88 -16.11 16.58
N PHE A 11 2.38 -16.61 15.45
CA PHE A 11 2.11 -15.77 14.28
C PHE A 11 1.11 -14.65 14.58
N LEU A 12 0.03 -14.95 15.30
CA LEU A 12 -1.00 -13.96 15.62
C LEU A 12 -0.51 -12.85 16.57
N ARG A 13 0.59 -13.07 17.31
CA ARG A 13 1.28 -12.02 18.08
C ARG A 13 2.10 -11.07 17.19
N THR A 14 2.45 -11.48 15.98
CA THR A 14 3.22 -10.65 15.01
C THR A 14 2.35 -9.73 14.15
N THR A 15 1.03 -9.75 14.32
CA THR A 15 0.10 -8.97 13.49
C THR A 15 -1.12 -8.46 14.26
N ASP A 16 -1.32 -7.15 14.22
CA ASP A 16 -2.52 -6.50 14.78
C ASP A 16 -3.70 -6.44 13.80
N HIS A 17 -3.53 -7.00 12.60
CA HIS A 17 -4.54 -6.90 11.55
C HIS A 17 -5.76 -7.78 11.88
N ARG A 18 -6.81 -7.19 12.44
CA ARG A 18 -8.04 -7.86 12.90
C ARG A 18 -8.57 -8.91 11.92
N ARG A 19 -8.63 -8.59 10.62
CA ARG A 19 -9.14 -9.52 9.59
C ARG A 19 -8.23 -10.73 9.35
N ILE A 20 -6.91 -10.59 9.53
CA ILE A 20 -5.98 -11.74 9.43
C ILE A 20 -6.25 -12.70 10.58
N ARG A 21 -6.45 -12.18 11.80
CA ARG A 21 -6.79 -12.99 12.98
C ARG A 21 -8.09 -13.76 12.77
N ILE A 22 -9.11 -13.13 12.17
CA ILE A 22 -10.39 -13.76 11.86
C ILE A 22 -10.21 -14.90 10.84
N ILE A 23 -9.56 -14.66 9.71
CA ILE A 23 -9.43 -15.68 8.66
C ILE A 23 -8.53 -16.84 9.08
N VAL A 24 -7.46 -16.59 9.83
CA VAL A 24 -6.59 -17.65 10.36
C VAL A 24 -7.35 -18.52 11.37
N ARG A 25 -8.18 -17.93 12.24
CA ARG A 25 -9.05 -18.71 13.14
C ARG A 25 -10.10 -19.52 12.38
N ALA A 26 -10.73 -18.91 11.39
CA ALA A 26 -11.70 -19.61 10.53
C ALA A 26 -11.06 -20.78 9.77
N PHE A 27 -9.79 -20.63 9.38
CA PHE A 27 -9.01 -21.66 8.72
C PHE A 27 -8.73 -22.86 9.64
N HIS A 28 -8.28 -22.63 10.88
CA HIS A 28 -8.08 -23.72 11.84
C HIS A 28 -9.37 -24.42 12.22
N HIS A 29 -10.44 -23.65 12.45
CA HIS A 29 -11.77 -24.22 12.68
C HIS A 29 -12.25 -25.09 11.50
N TRP A 30 -11.91 -24.70 10.27
CA TRP A 30 -12.21 -25.48 9.08
C TRP A 30 -11.37 -26.77 8.97
N LEU A 31 -10.10 -26.72 9.37
CA LEU A 31 -9.24 -27.92 9.46
C LEU A 31 -9.78 -28.91 10.50
N ASP A 32 -10.09 -28.42 11.71
CA ASP A 32 -10.60 -29.24 12.80
C ASP A 32 -11.91 -29.95 12.43
N ARG A 33 -12.85 -29.21 11.79
CA ARG A 33 -14.11 -29.80 11.31
C ARG A 33 -13.92 -30.93 10.29
N ARG A 34 -12.83 -30.88 9.52
CA ARG A 34 -12.49 -31.88 8.50
C ARG A 34 -11.51 -32.94 9.01
N GLN A 35 -11.10 -32.86 10.27
CA GLN A 35 -10.08 -33.72 10.87
C GLN A 35 -8.77 -33.73 10.05
N LEU A 36 -8.40 -32.57 9.48
CA LEU A 36 -7.19 -32.39 8.69
C LEU A 36 -6.10 -31.73 9.53
N SER A 37 -4.89 -32.27 9.48
CA SER A 37 -3.70 -31.61 10.01
C SER A 37 -3.10 -30.60 9.02
N LEU A 38 -2.22 -29.72 9.52
CA LEU A 38 -1.47 -28.80 8.64
C LEU A 38 -0.53 -29.55 7.67
N ALA A 39 -0.05 -30.74 8.06
CA ALA A 39 0.84 -31.55 7.23
C ALA A 39 0.10 -32.14 6.01
N GLU A 40 -1.19 -32.47 6.17
CA GLU A 40 -2.05 -33.01 5.11
C GLU A 40 -2.63 -31.93 4.19
N LEU A 41 -2.36 -30.65 4.48
CA LEU A 41 -2.87 -29.55 3.70
C LEU A 41 -2.26 -29.56 2.28
N THR A 42 -3.12 -29.55 1.27
CA THR A 42 -2.73 -29.42 -0.15
C THR A 42 -3.20 -28.08 -0.73
N PRO A 43 -2.62 -27.62 -1.86
CA PRO A 43 -3.10 -26.41 -2.55
C PRO A 43 -4.59 -26.48 -2.93
N ALA A 44 -5.10 -27.67 -3.29
CA ALA A 44 -6.51 -27.87 -3.62
C ALA A 44 -7.42 -27.68 -2.39
N LEU A 45 -7.03 -28.23 -1.24
CA LEU A 45 -7.74 -28.05 0.03
C LEU A 45 -7.74 -26.57 0.46
N LEU A 46 -6.63 -25.87 0.26
CA LEU A 46 -6.55 -24.44 0.51
C LEU A 46 -7.53 -23.63 -0.35
N GLU A 47 -7.63 -23.91 -1.65
CA GLU A 47 -8.57 -23.23 -2.54
C GLU A 47 -10.04 -23.54 -2.19
N GLN A 48 -10.34 -24.76 -1.72
CA GLN A 48 -11.67 -25.08 -1.18
C GLN A 48 -12.02 -24.19 0.03
N PHE A 49 -11.08 -23.99 0.95
CA PHE A 49 -11.28 -23.08 2.07
C PHE A 49 -11.45 -21.63 1.60
N LEU A 50 -10.57 -21.14 0.73
CA LEU A 50 -10.57 -19.74 0.30
C LEU A 50 -11.84 -19.35 -0.46
N THR A 51 -12.43 -20.27 -1.22
CA THR A 51 -13.69 -20.03 -1.95
C THR A 51 -14.92 -20.00 -1.05
N ARG A 52 -14.91 -20.76 0.06
CA ARG A 52 -16.01 -20.82 1.03
C ARG A 52 -15.52 -20.88 2.49
N PRO A 53 -14.97 -19.77 3.02
CA PRO A 53 -14.53 -19.71 4.41
C PRO A 53 -15.74 -19.84 5.34
N GLY A 54 -15.86 -20.97 6.05
CA GLY A 54 -17.02 -21.27 6.88
C GLY A 54 -18.30 -21.58 6.08
N GLU A 55 -18.18 -22.23 4.92
CA GLU A 55 -19.27 -22.73 4.07
C GLU A 55 -20.15 -21.64 3.40
N LYS A 56 -19.86 -20.37 3.64
CA LYS A 56 -20.55 -19.23 2.98
C LYS A 56 -19.82 -18.82 1.69
N ARG A 57 -20.58 -18.57 0.61
CA ARG A 57 -20.02 -17.94 -0.59
C ARG A 57 -19.60 -16.50 -0.28
N ILE A 58 -18.41 -16.13 -0.73
CA ILE A 58 -17.85 -14.79 -0.59
C ILE A 58 -17.74 -14.10 -1.95
N SER A 59 -17.70 -12.77 -1.97
CA SER A 59 -17.46 -12.03 -3.21
C SER A 59 -16.02 -12.20 -3.70
N HIS A 60 -15.80 -12.03 -5.01
CA HIS A 60 -14.48 -12.16 -5.63
C HIS A 60 -13.42 -11.22 -5.00
N LEU A 61 -13.82 -9.99 -4.62
CA LEU A 61 -12.93 -9.05 -3.92
C LEU A 61 -12.51 -9.56 -2.53
N VAL A 62 -13.43 -10.18 -1.80
CA VAL A 62 -13.13 -10.77 -0.48
C VAL A 62 -12.22 -11.99 -0.64
N TYR A 63 -12.45 -12.82 -1.66
CA TYR A 63 -11.56 -13.93 -2.02
C TYR A 63 -10.12 -13.47 -2.28
N ILE A 64 -9.93 -12.43 -3.11
CA ILE A 64 -8.61 -11.86 -3.39
C ILE A 64 -7.93 -11.38 -2.10
N GLN A 65 -8.67 -10.69 -1.22
CA GLN A 65 -8.14 -10.20 0.06
C GLN A 65 -7.75 -11.35 0.98
N TYR A 66 -8.60 -12.35 1.14
CA TYR A 66 -8.36 -13.50 2.01
C TYR A 66 -7.17 -14.31 1.52
N ARG A 67 -7.08 -14.58 0.22
CA ARG A 67 -5.93 -15.24 -0.40
C ARG A 67 -4.65 -14.45 -0.14
N ALA A 68 -4.68 -13.13 -0.27
CA ALA A 68 -3.53 -12.29 -0.01
C ALA A 68 -3.08 -12.32 1.47
N TRP A 69 -4.03 -12.30 2.41
CA TRP A 69 -3.77 -12.36 3.85
C TRP A 69 -3.27 -13.73 4.31
N MET A 70 -3.95 -14.80 3.91
CA MET A 70 -3.60 -16.18 4.25
C MET A 70 -2.20 -16.54 3.78
N ARG A 71 -1.75 -15.98 2.66
CA ARG A 71 -0.41 -16.23 2.12
C ARG A 71 0.72 -15.93 3.11
N ARG A 72 0.68 -14.79 3.84
CA ARG A 72 1.73 -14.46 4.82
C ARG A 72 1.79 -15.51 5.93
N TYR A 73 0.61 -15.96 6.36
CA TYR A 73 0.49 -17.01 7.37
C TYR A 73 1.00 -18.36 6.87
N LEU A 74 0.60 -18.78 5.67
CA LEU A 74 1.04 -20.03 5.06
C LEU A 74 2.56 -20.03 4.81
N GLN A 75 3.13 -18.92 4.34
CA GLN A 75 4.58 -18.77 4.18
C GLN A 75 5.31 -18.96 5.51
N TRP A 76 4.76 -18.39 6.59
CA TRP A 76 5.31 -18.51 7.93
C TRP A 76 5.28 -19.96 8.45
N LEU A 77 4.23 -20.72 8.11
CA LEU A 77 4.13 -22.16 8.39
C LEU A 77 5.13 -22.98 7.56
N TYR A 78 5.26 -22.67 6.28
CA TYR A 78 6.17 -23.36 5.36
C TYR A 78 7.63 -23.20 5.78
N GLN A 79 8.04 -22.00 6.18
CA GLN A 79 9.38 -21.73 6.73
C GLN A 79 9.70 -22.53 8.02
N ARG A 80 8.69 -23.15 8.64
CA ARG A 80 8.81 -23.98 9.85
C ARG A 80 8.49 -25.45 9.57
N SER A 81 8.41 -25.82 8.30
CA SER A 81 8.09 -27.19 7.85
C SER A 81 6.76 -27.72 8.36
N LEU A 82 5.78 -26.84 8.62
CA LEU A 82 4.46 -27.22 9.13
C LEU A 82 3.42 -27.49 8.03
N VAL A 83 3.71 -27.14 6.78
CA VAL A 83 2.87 -27.42 5.60
C VAL A 83 3.74 -28.02 4.50
N GLY A 84 3.25 -29.06 3.84
CA GLY A 84 4.01 -29.86 2.86
C GLY A 84 4.11 -29.27 1.45
N PHE A 85 3.49 -28.12 1.19
CA PHE A 85 3.55 -27.43 -0.10
C PHE A 85 4.14 -26.04 0.06
N VAL A 86 4.82 -25.56 -0.98
CA VAL A 86 5.26 -24.18 -1.08
C VAL A 86 4.00 -23.33 -1.28
N PRO A 87 3.61 -22.47 -0.31
CA PRO A 87 2.54 -21.51 -0.52
C PRO A 87 3.00 -20.64 -1.68
N GLY A 88 2.29 -20.73 -2.82
CA GLY A 88 2.79 -20.24 -4.10
C GLY A 88 3.47 -18.87 -3.96
N PRO A 89 4.65 -18.68 -4.61
CA PRO A 89 5.58 -17.61 -4.29
C PRO A 89 4.80 -16.31 -4.11
N GLY A 90 4.91 -15.72 -2.92
CA GLY A 90 4.23 -14.45 -2.65
C GLY A 90 4.56 -13.51 -3.78
N ARG A 91 3.53 -12.88 -4.39
CA ARG A 91 3.57 -12.21 -5.69
C ARG A 91 4.96 -11.63 -5.90
N GLN A 92 5.84 -12.39 -6.57
CA GLN A 92 7.22 -11.96 -6.68
C GLN A 92 7.13 -10.68 -7.50
N PRO A 93 7.71 -9.56 -7.00
CA PRO A 93 7.67 -8.34 -7.75
C PRO A 93 8.24 -8.67 -9.12
N GLN A 94 7.52 -8.32 -10.19
CA GLN A 94 8.02 -8.51 -11.54
C GLN A 94 9.45 -7.97 -11.57
N GLU A 95 10.39 -8.82 -11.96
CA GLU A 95 11.78 -8.41 -12.08
C GLU A 95 11.86 -7.39 -13.21
N LEU A 96 12.50 -6.27 -12.92
CA LEU A 96 12.62 -5.16 -13.85
C LEU A 96 13.91 -5.38 -14.67
N PRO A 97 13.89 -5.10 -15.98
CA PRO A 97 15.10 -5.21 -16.78
C PRO A 97 16.12 -4.13 -16.40
N ALA A 98 17.37 -4.33 -16.82
CA ALA A 98 18.48 -3.42 -16.55
C ALA A 98 18.16 -1.95 -16.91
N LEU A 99 17.54 -1.70 -18.07
CA LEU A 99 17.15 -0.34 -18.48
C LEU A 99 16.17 0.33 -17.50
N ALA A 100 15.24 -0.42 -16.93
CA ALA A 100 14.31 0.11 -15.94
C ALA A 100 15.04 0.46 -14.63
N HIS A 101 16.01 -0.37 -14.23
CA HIS A 101 16.88 -0.05 -13.09
C HIS A 101 17.73 1.19 -13.33
N THR A 102 18.31 1.35 -14.52
CA THR A 102 19.07 2.55 -14.90
C THR A 102 18.21 3.80 -14.85
N PHE A 103 16.99 3.74 -15.37
CA PHE A 103 16.05 4.85 -15.27
C PHE A 103 15.72 5.18 -13.81
N LEU A 104 15.37 4.18 -12.99
CA LEU A 104 15.06 4.40 -11.58
C LEU A 104 16.26 5.02 -10.84
N ALA A 105 17.48 4.57 -11.13
CA ALA A 105 18.72 5.15 -10.58
C ALA A 105 18.90 6.62 -10.99
N SER A 106 18.56 6.98 -12.23
CA SER A 106 18.62 8.38 -12.69
C SER A 106 17.65 9.33 -11.97
N LEU A 107 16.59 8.80 -11.34
CA LEU A 107 15.64 9.59 -10.57
C LEU A 107 16.13 9.86 -9.14
N VAL A 108 16.98 9.00 -8.57
CA VAL A 108 17.41 9.06 -7.16
C VAL A 108 18.04 10.41 -6.77
N PRO A 109 18.88 11.06 -7.60
CA PRO A 109 19.48 12.35 -7.22
C PRO A 109 18.48 13.49 -7.04
N THR A 110 17.35 13.45 -7.73
CA THR A 110 16.39 14.57 -7.79
C THR A 110 15.09 14.28 -7.05
N PHE A 111 14.70 13.00 -6.95
CA PHE A 111 13.43 12.59 -6.37
C PHE A 111 13.58 11.95 -4.99
N ARG A 112 12.56 12.15 -4.16
CA ARG A 112 12.46 11.45 -2.87
C ARG A 112 12.33 9.94 -3.08
N PRO A 113 12.83 9.10 -2.14
CA PRO A 113 12.69 7.65 -2.21
C PRO A 113 11.24 7.17 -2.41
N ALA A 114 10.27 7.83 -1.77
CA ALA A 114 8.85 7.52 -1.93
C ALA A 114 8.36 7.75 -3.37
N THR A 115 8.87 8.76 -4.06
CA THR A 115 8.54 9.02 -5.46
C THR A 115 9.16 7.95 -6.37
N VAL A 116 10.44 7.60 -6.16
CA VAL A 116 11.11 6.50 -6.89
C VAL A 116 10.35 5.17 -6.69
N HIS A 117 9.81 4.94 -5.49
CA HIS A 117 8.96 3.79 -5.22
C HIS A 117 7.67 3.77 -6.05
N CYS A 118 7.02 4.93 -6.26
CA CYS A 118 5.87 5.03 -7.16
C CYS A 118 6.25 4.64 -8.60
N TYR A 119 7.37 5.14 -9.14
CA TYR A 119 7.86 4.72 -10.45
C TYR A 119 8.13 3.21 -10.49
N THR A 120 8.81 2.67 -9.48
CA THR A 120 9.09 1.23 -9.39
C THR A 120 7.80 0.40 -9.44
N PHE A 121 6.76 0.82 -8.71
CA PHE A 121 5.45 0.17 -8.73
C PHE A 121 4.82 0.20 -10.13
N SER A 122 4.84 1.36 -10.78
CA SER A 122 4.24 1.56 -12.10
C SER A 122 4.98 0.77 -13.19
N LEU A 123 6.31 0.73 -13.16
CA LEU A 123 7.10 -0.10 -14.06
C LEU A 123 6.85 -1.59 -13.87
N ARG A 124 6.69 -2.06 -12.63
CA ARG A 124 6.32 -3.46 -12.37
C ARG A 124 4.95 -3.82 -12.94
N LYS A 125 4.01 -2.86 -12.99
CA LYS A 125 2.72 -3.06 -13.65
C LYS A 125 2.84 -3.16 -15.17
N LEU A 126 3.66 -2.31 -15.77
CA LEU A 126 3.93 -2.36 -17.21
C LEU A 126 4.64 -3.67 -17.60
N TYR A 127 5.78 -3.95 -16.97
CA TYR A 127 6.57 -5.15 -17.28
C TYR A 127 5.85 -6.45 -16.93
N GLY A 128 5.04 -6.45 -15.86
CA GLY A 128 4.25 -7.62 -15.51
C GLY A 128 3.19 -7.91 -16.58
N TRP A 129 2.60 -6.88 -17.18
CA TRP A 129 1.66 -7.04 -18.29
C TRP A 129 2.36 -7.47 -19.58
N LEU A 130 3.51 -6.87 -19.91
CA LEU A 130 4.34 -7.27 -21.05
C LEU A 130 4.73 -8.75 -20.99
N ALA A 131 5.17 -9.21 -19.81
CA ALA A 131 5.55 -10.60 -19.58
C ALA A 131 4.38 -11.57 -19.82
N ILE A 132 3.18 -11.26 -19.30
CA ILE A 132 1.98 -12.09 -19.49
C ILE A 132 1.60 -12.19 -20.99
N ARG A 133 1.89 -11.17 -21.79
CA ARG A 133 1.55 -11.13 -23.22
C ARG A 133 2.71 -11.48 -24.14
N HIS A 134 3.85 -11.87 -23.57
CA HIS A 134 5.07 -12.16 -24.32
C HIS A 134 5.45 -11.03 -25.29
N LEU A 135 5.17 -9.78 -24.89
CA LEU A 135 5.46 -8.60 -25.68
C LEU A 135 6.79 -8.00 -25.26
N LYS A 136 7.59 -7.60 -26.24
CA LYS A 136 8.78 -6.79 -26.00
C LYS A 136 8.40 -5.31 -25.99
N LEU A 137 9.11 -4.53 -25.17
CA LEU A 137 8.78 -3.12 -24.98
C LEU A 137 8.99 -2.29 -26.26
N GLU A 138 9.99 -2.64 -27.08
CA GLU A 138 10.32 -1.98 -28.33
C GLU A 138 9.25 -2.18 -29.42
N GLN A 139 8.40 -3.20 -29.24
CA GLN A 139 7.30 -3.57 -30.15
C GLN A 139 5.95 -3.02 -29.69
N LEU A 140 5.93 -2.18 -28.65
CA LEU A 140 4.71 -1.55 -28.20
C LEU A 140 4.13 -0.67 -29.30
N THR A 141 2.85 -0.90 -29.58
CA THR A 141 2.04 -0.09 -30.48
C THR A 141 0.88 0.49 -29.71
N ARG A 142 0.18 1.44 -30.32
CA ARG A 142 -1.01 2.04 -29.72
C ARG A 142 -2.08 1.01 -29.31
N PRO A 143 -2.47 0.03 -30.15
CA PRO A 143 -3.41 -1.02 -29.74
C PRO A 143 -2.96 -1.85 -28.54
N HIS A 144 -1.66 -2.14 -28.41
CA HIS A 144 -1.10 -2.84 -27.25
C HIS A 144 -1.34 -2.04 -25.95
N ILE A 145 -1.04 -0.74 -25.97
CA ILE A 145 -1.23 0.13 -24.81
C ILE A 145 -2.71 0.27 -24.41
N GLU A 146 -3.63 0.33 -25.37
CA GLU A 146 -5.07 0.37 -25.08
C GLU A 146 -5.57 -0.92 -24.41
N GLN A 147 -5.02 -2.07 -24.80
CA GLN A 147 -5.28 -3.33 -24.10
C GLN A 147 -4.72 -3.31 -22.67
N TRP A 148 -3.54 -2.71 -22.47
CA TRP A 148 -2.97 -2.54 -21.13
C TRP A 148 -3.84 -1.64 -20.24
N PHE A 149 -4.39 -0.54 -20.76
CA PHE A 149 -5.29 0.32 -20.01
C PHE A 149 -6.56 -0.39 -19.55
N ARG A 150 -7.16 -1.21 -20.42
CA ARG A 150 -8.28 -2.09 -20.06
C ARG A 150 -7.86 -3.10 -19.00
N TRP A 151 -6.70 -3.73 -19.14
CA TRP A 151 -6.19 -4.64 -18.13
C TRP A 151 -6.01 -3.99 -16.74
N LEU A 152 -5.51 -2.75 -16.69
CA LEU A 152 -5.40 -2.00 -15.42
C LEU A 152 -6.78 -1.70 -14.81
N HIS A 153 -7.77 -1.38 -15.64
CA HIS A 153 -9.15 -1.17 -15.22
C HIS A 153 -9.77 -2.45 -14.66
N ASP A 154 -9.66 -3.55 -15.39
CA ASP A 154 -10.28 -4.83 -15.05
C ASP A 154 -9.59 -5.48 -13.83
N ALA A 155 -8.32 -5.16 -13.60
CA ALA A 155 -7.61 -5.46 -12.35
C ALA A 155 -8.12 -4.64 -11.14
N GLY A 156 -9.11 -3.77 -11.32
CA GLY A 156 -9.77 -3.00 -10.27
C GLY A 156 -8.93 -1.84 -9.73
N LEU A 157 -7.95 -1.32 -10.48
CA LEU A 157 -7.17 -0.17 -10.01
C LEU A 157 -8.04 1.09 -9.99
N HIS A 158 -8.01 1.77 -8.85
CA HIS A 158 -8.69 3.05 -8.66
C HIS A 158 -8.24 4.08 -9.73
N PRO A 159 -9.12 4.96 -10.24
CA PRO A 159 -8.78 5.95 -11.26
C PRO A 159 -7.52 6.77 -10.96
N SER A 160 -7.33 7.20 -9.70
CA SER A 160 -6.10 7.91 -9.28
C SER A 160 -4.85 7.04 -9.40
N SER A 161 -4.91 5.76 -9.01
CA SER A 161 -3.78 4.85 -9.16
C SER A 161 -3.45 4.60 -10.63
N ARG A 162 -4.47 4.43 -11.49
CA ARG A 162 -4.27 4.31 -12.94
C ARG A 162 -3.63 5.57 -13.51
N HIS A 163 -4.12 6.75 -13.13
CA HIS A 163 -3.54 8.03 -13.55
C HIS A 163 -2.04 8.10 -13.27
N HIS A 164 -1.63 7.81 -12.03
CA HIS A 164 -0.21 7.75 -11.64
C HIS A 164 0.56 6.76 -12.50
N VAL A 165 0.09 5.50 -12.58
CA VAL A 165 0.74 4.46 -13.41
C VAL A 165 0.98 4.93 -14.84
N LEU A 166 0.03 5.63 -15.46
CA LEU A 166 0.17 6.19 -16.80
C LEU A 166 1.19 7.33 -16.84
N VAL A 167 1.20 8.24 -15.86
CA VAL A 167 2.18 9.35 -15.77
C VAL A 167 3.60 8.80 -15.67
N GLU A 168 3.83 7.91 -14.71
CA GLU A 168 5.17 7.35 -14.45
C GLU A 168 5.66 6.48 -15.62
N SER A 169 4.77 5.70 -16.22
CA SER A 169 5.12 4.87 -17.38
C SER A 169 5.40 5.72 -18.62
N ARG A 170 4.64 6.79 -18.85
CA ARG A 170 4.90 7.72 -19.97
C ARG A 170 6.25 8.41 -19.82
N ALA A 171 6.63 8.82 -18.61
CA ALA A 171 7.94 9.39 -18.33
C ALA A 171 9.07 8.39 -18.63
N TYR A 172 8.90 7.12 -18.24
CA TYR A 172 9.87 6.07 -18.59
C TYR A 172 9.96 5.82 -20.10
N LEU A 173 8.83 5.75 -20.81
CA LEU A 173 8.82 5.58 -22.25
C LEU A 173 9.53 6.76 -22.96
N ARG A 174 9.34 7.99 -22.48
CA ARG A 174 10.09 9.17 -22.97
C ARG A 174 11.60 9.03 -22.77
N TRP A 175 12.02 8.62 -21.58
CA TRP A 175 13.43 8.38 -21.28
C TRP A 175 14.04 7.27 -22.16
N LEU A 176 13.26 6.26 -22.54
CA LEU A 176 13.68 5.22 -23.49
C LEU A 176 13.74 5.72 -24.93
N ALA A 177 12.80 6.57 -25.35
CA ALA A 177 12.81 7.16 -26.69
C ALA A 177 14.04 8.06 -26.92
N GLU A 178 14.46 8.82 -25.90
CA GLU A 178 15.73 9.58 -25.92
C GLU A 178 16.96 8.70 -26.18
N ARG A 179 16.86 7.40 -25.86
CA ARG A 179 17.91 6.38 -26.06
C ARG A 179 17.67 5.52 -27.29
N GLN A 180 16.75 5.91 -28.17
CA GLN A 180 16.37 5.17 -29.38
C GLN A 180 15.92 3.72 -29.11
N ALA A 181 15.46 3.43 -27.89
CA ALA A 181 15.00 2.10 -27.46
C ALA A 181 13.51 1.85 -27.76
N LEU A 182 12.84 2.76 -28.49
CA LEU A 182 11.44 2.65 -28.86
C LEU A 182 11.24 2.90 -30.35
N ARG A 183 10.40 2.09 -30.99
CA ARG A 183 9.98 2.29 -32.38
C ARG A 183 8.85 3.31 -32.53
N THR A 184 7.94 3.34 -31.56
CA THR A 184 6.77 4.22 -31.56
C THR A 184 6.96 5.36 -30.56
N SER A 185 6.51 6.56 -30.93
CA SER A 185 6.62 7.72 -30.06
C SER A 185 5.87 7.50 -28.73
N PRO A 186 6.48 7.81 -27.57
CA PRO A 186 5.83 7.72 -26.26
C PRO A 186 4.52 8.50 -26.17
N ASP A 187 4.43 9.61 -26.88
CA ASP A 187 3.25 10.49 -26.89
C ASP A 187 2.14 9.97 -27.81
N GLU A 188 2.47 9.07 -28.73
CA GLU A 188 1.50 8.27 -29.48
C GLU A 188 0.98 7.11 -28.62
N LEU A 189 1.88 6.44 -27.90
CA LEU A 189 1.57 5.32 -27.00
C LEU A 189 0.62 5.76 -25.87
N ILE A 190 0.96 6.82 -25.13
CA ILE A 190 0.16 7.33 -24.01
C ILE A 190 -0.19 8.80 -24.27
N ARG A 191 -1.42 9.05 -24.75
CA ARG A 191 -1.95 10.38 -25.06
C ARG A 191 -2.56 11.03 -23.82
N LYS A 192 -2.69 12.37 -23.85
CA LYS A 192 -3.34 13.12 -22.75
C LYS A 192 -4.80 12.71 -22.53
N SER A 193 -5.50 12.25 -23.56
CA SER A 193 -6.88 11.75 -23.49
C SER A 193 -7.02 10.43 -22.73
N ASP A 194 -5.93 9.67 -22.58
CA ASP A 194 -5.97 8.33 -21.98
C ASP A 194 -5.99 8.36 -20.45
N PHE A 195 -5.65 9.51 -19.86
CA PHE A 195 -5.62 9.67 -18.42
C PHE A 195 -7.05 9.65 -17.86
N PRO A 196 -7.35 8.78 -16.88
CA PRO A 196 -8.69 8.69 -16.33
C PRO A 196 -9.04 10.01 -15.62
N LYS A 197 -10.28 10.48 -15.83
CA LYS A 197 -10.80 11.64 -15.09
C LYS A 197 -10.79 11.31 -13.60
N LEU A 198 -10.12 12.16 -12.83
CA LEU A 198 -10.06 12.00 -11.39
C LEU A 198 -11.37 12.47 -10.77
N PRO A 199 -11.97 11.71 -9.83
CA PRO A 199 -13.14 12.19 -9.12
C PRO A 199 -12.76 13.43 -8.33
N GLN A 200 -13.41 14.56 -8.63
CA GLN A 200 -13.29 15.76 -7.82
C GLN A 200 -14.06 15.52 -6.52
N ARG A 201 -13.33 15.28 -5.43
CA ARG A 201 -13.92 15.21 -4.11
C ARG A 201 -13.83 16.59 -3.48
N LEU A 202 -14.99 17.13 -3.10
CA LEU A 202 -15.00 18.28 -2.22
C LEU A 202 -14.30 17.91 -0.91
N PRO A 203 -13.52 18.84 -0.32
CA PRO A 203 -13.07 18.70 1.06
C PRO A 203 -14.27 18.31 1.93
N ARG A 204 -14.08 17.34 2.82
CA ARG A 204 -15.09 16.96 3.83
C ARG A 204 -14.58 17.48 5.18
N PRO A 205 -14.67 18.79 5.45
CA PRO A 205 -14.26 19.31 6.74
C PRO A 205 -15.14 18.71 7.83
N LEU A 206 -14.58 18.49 9.00
CA LEU A 206 -15.38 18.23 10.18
C LEU A 206 -16.18 19.49 10.51
N ASN A 207 -17.46 19.34 10.84
CA ASN A 207 -18.22 20.46 11.39
C ASN A 207 -17.64 20.85 12.78
N ALA A 208 -17.94 22.06 13.24
CA ALA A 208 -17.33 22.60 14.45
C ALA A 208 -17.61 21.74 15.70
N GLU A 209 -18.84 21.25 15.85
CA GLU A 209 -19.25 20.42 16.99
C GLU A 209 -18.52 19.07 17.03
N ALA A 210 -18.48 18.36 15.89
CA ALA A 210 -17.78 17.08 15.78
C ALA A 210 -16.27 17.26 15.98
N ASP A 211 -15.70 18.38 15.54
CA ASP A 211 -14.30 18.69 15.76
C ASP A 211 -13.98 18.97 17.22
N LEU A 212 -14.83 19.74 17.92
CA LEU A 212 -14.69 19.98 19.36
C LEU A 212 -14.80 18.67 20.15
N GLU A 213 -15.78 17.84 19.84
CA GLU A 213 -15.96 16.54 20.49
C GLU A 213 -14.78 15.60 20.21
N LEU A 214 -14.27 15.59 18.97
CA LEU A 214 -13.07 14.84 18.60
C LEU A 214 -11.87 15.29 19.45
N GLN A 215 -11.60 16.59 19.51
CA GLN A 215 -10.49 17.13 20.30
C GLN A 215 -10.63 16.81 21.79
N ARG A 216 -11.85 16.88 22.35
CA ARG A 216 -12.13 16.52 23.75
C ARG A 216 -11.81 15.06 24.02
N ARG A 217 -12.25 14.14 23.16
CA ARG A 217 -11.96 12.70 23.29
C ARG A 217 -10.48 12.39 23.15
N LEU A 218 -9.81 13.02 22.19
CA LEU A 218 -8.36 12.85 22.00
C LEU A 218 -7.57 13.34 23.22
N ALA A 219 -7.98 14.46 23.83
CA ALA A 219 -7.35 15.01 25.03
C ALA A 219 -7.57 14.13 26.28
N ALA A 220 -8.73 13.48 26.40
CA ALA A 220 -9.06 12.60 27.52
C ALA A 220 -8.48 11.18 27.40
N SER A 221 -7.96 10.81 26.23
CA SER A 221 -7.37 9.49 25.99
C SER A 221 -6.03 9.32 26.71
N SER A 222 -5.72 8.09 27.13
CA SER A 222 -4.39 7.69 27.61
C SER A 222 -3.47 7.15 26.50
N ASP A 223 -3.99 7.00 25.27
CA ASP A 223 -3.23 6.53 24.10
C ASP A 223 -2.34 7.66 23.54
N PRO A 224 -1.01 7.49 23.47
CA PRO A 224 -0.11 8.48 22.86
C PRO A 224 -0.46 8.83 21.41
N ILE A 225 -1.05 7.90 20.65
CA ILE A 225 -1.52 8.17 19.28
C ILE A 225 -2.63 9.24 19.30
N ALA A 226 -3.50 9.22 20.29
CA ALA A 226 -4.55 10.22 20.42
C ALA A 226 -3.98 11.63 20.67
N TRP A 227 -2.92 11.74 21.48
CA TRP A 227 -2.22 13.01 21.69
C TRP A 227 -1.50 13.48 20.44
N ALA A 228 -0.90 12.57 19.67
CA ALA A 228 -0.27 12.89 18.39
C ALA A 228 -1.30 13.42 17.37
N LEU A 229 -2.48 12.81 17.32
CA LEU A 229 -3.60 13.30 16.49
C LEU A 229 -4.13 14.66 16.97
N LEU A 230 -4.19 14.90 18.27
CA LEU A 230 -4.55 16.19 18.84
C LEU A 230 -3.53 17.27 18.46
N LEU A 231 -2.23 16.96 18.56
CA LEU A 231 -1.14 17.84 18.15
C LEU A 231 -1.29 18.20 16.66
N LEU A 232 -1.50 17.19 15.81
CA LEU A 232 -1.74 17.38 14.38
C LEU A 232 -2.94 18.29 14.13
N ARG A 233 -4.04 18.08 14.86
CA ARG A 233 -5.26 18.87 14.71
C ARG A 233 -5.06 20.33 15.11
N ARG A 234 -4.33 20.60 16.20
CA ARG A 234 -4.08 21.96 16.73
C ARG A 234 -3.01 22.73 15.97
N THR A 235 -2.01 22.04 15.42
CA THR A 235 -0.87 22.69 14.73
C THR A 235 -1.00 22.71 13.21
N GLY A 236 -1.89 21.89 12.65
CA GLY A 236 -2.07 21.76 11.20
C GLY A 236 -0.88 21.16 10.47
N ILE A 237 0.10 20.56 11.17
CA ILE A 237 1.23 19.88 10.54
C ILE A 237 0.75 18.61 9.80
N ARG A 238 1.53 18.14 8.83
CA ARG A 238 1.18 16.91 8.11
C ARG A 238 1.48 15.69 8.97
N ILE A 239 0.76 14.59 8.76
CA ILE A 239 1.00 13.32 9.46
C ILE A 239 2.43 12.79 9.30
N GLY A 240 3.04 13.01 8.12
CA GLY A 240 4.45 12.66 7.89
C GLY A 240 5.39 13.55 8.71
N GLU A 241 5.09 14.85 8.79
CA GLU A 241 5.87 15.80 9.60
C GLU A 241 5.77 15.46 11.10
N LEU A 242 4.57 15.09 11.57
CA LEU A 242 4.33 14.62 12.94
C LEU A 242 5.16 13.37 13.28
N ARG A 243 5.17 12.38 12.38
CA ARG A 243 5.90 11.12 12.58
C ARG A 243 7.41 11.35 12.67
N ASP A 244 7.91 12.33 11.94
CA ASP A 244 9.34 12.62 11.84
C ASP A 244 9.77 13.71 12.85
N LEU A 245 8.90 14.11 13.80
CA LEU A 245 9.24 15.05 14.87
C LEU A 245 10.37 14.52 15.77
N GLU A 246 11.36 15.37 16.03
CA GLU A 246 12.42 15.09 16.99
C GLU A 246 11.92 15.17 18.42
N TYR A 247 12.56 14.42 19.34
CA TYR A 247 12.23 14.47 20.77
C TYR A 247 12.34 15.90 21.33
N HIS A 248 13.38 16.63 20.94
CA HIS A 248 13.56 18.03 21.26
C HIS A 248 13.01 18.93 20.15
N CYS A 249 11.76 18.78 19.72
CA CYS A 249 11.17 19.63 18.67
C CYS A 249 10.58 20.95 19.20
N VAL A 250 10.45 21.14 20.51
CA VAL A 250 9.95 22.41 21.09
C VAL A 250 11.10 23.40 21.28
N ARG A 251 10.92 24.62 20.81
CA ARG A 251 11.80 25.78 21.00
C ARG A 251 11.07 26.86 21.79
N PHE A 252 11.83 27.77 22.39
CA PHE A 252 11.27 28.92 23.09
C PHE A 252 11.83 30.19 22.48
N ASP A 253 10.93 31.11 22.15
CA ASP A 253 11.25 32.47 21.73
C ASP A 253 10.49 33.43 22.63
N GLU A 254 11.18 34.27 23.39
CA GLU A 254 10.58 35.19 24.38
C GLU A 254 9.51 34.54 25.29
N ARG A 255 9.76 33.31 25.78
CA ARG A 255 8.84 32.46 26.58
C ARG A 255 7.59 31.97 25.84
N ARG A 256 7.53 32.10 24.51
CA ARG A 256 6.49 31.49 23.66
C ARG A 256 6.98 30.13 23.16
N PRO A 257 6.29 29.02 23.47
CA PRO A 257 6.67 27.72 22.95
C PRO A 257 6.36 27.65 21.44
N LEU A 258 7.34 27.23 20.66
CA LEU A 258 7.26 27.05 19.22
C LEU A 258 7.60 25.60 18.89
N LEU A 259 6.80 24.96 18.04
CA LEU A 259 7.11 23.65 17.50
C LEU A 259 8.00 23.81 16.24
N LYS A 260 9.23 23.31 16.30
CA LYS A 260 10.08 23.15 15.12
C LYS A 260 9.59 21.97 14.30
N VAL A 261 8.98 22.27 13.16
CA VAL A 261 8.49 21.27 12.22
C VAL A 261 9.62 20.91 11.24
N PRO A 262 10.02 19.63 11.14
CA PRO A 262 11.11 19.19 10.28
C PRO A 262 10.72 19.26 8.80
N LEU A 263 11.71 19.01 7.93
CA LEU A 263 11.53 18.97 6.49
C LEU A 263 10.50 17.91 6.06
N GLY A 264 9.27 18.35 5.81
CA GLY A 264 8.18 17.54 5.27
C GLY A 264 8.18 17.47 3.74
N LYS A 265 7.04 17.12 3.14
CA LYS A 265 6.84 17.06 1.66
C LYS A 265 7.22 18.36 0.94
N LEU A 266 7.04 19.50 1.60
CA LEU A 266 7.32 20.82 1.02
C LEU A 266 8.79 21.26 1.15
N ASN A 267 9.66 20.42 1.72
CA ASN A 267 11.08 20.71 1.91
C ASN A 267 11.37 22.06 2.58
N ASN A 268 10.53 22.44 3.54
CA ASN A 268 10.68 23.68 4.29
C ASN A 268 10.52 23.38 5.78
N GLU A 269 11.46 23.89 6.59
CA GLU A 269 11.34 23.92 8.04
C GLU A 269 10.52 25.14 8.44
N ARG A 270 9.74 25.02 9.52
CA ARG A 270 9.00 26.17 10.07
C ARG A 270 8.80 26.03 11.56
N LEU A 271 8.62 27.17 12.21
CA LEU A 271 8.18 27.26 13.60
C LEU A 271 6.66 27.46 13.64
N VAL A 272 5.96 26.59 14.36
CA VAL A 272 4.51 26.71 14.59
C VAL A 272 4.27 27.09 16.05
N PRO A 273 3.63 28.24 16.34
CA PRO A 273 3.30 28.62 17.70
C PRO A 273 2.44 27.55 18.40
N LEU A 274 2.79 27.24 19.64
CA LEU A 274 2.00 26.37 20.50
C LEU A 274 1.21 27.22 21.49
N ASP A 275 -0.07 26.93 21.64
CA ASP A 275 -0.88 27.56 22.68
C ASP A 275 -0.39 27.14 24.06
N ARG A 276 -0.28 28.11 24.98
CA ARG A 276 -0.14 27.78 26.40
C ARG A 276 -1.39 27.03 26.84
N ARG A 277 -1.19 25.95 27.60
CA ARG A 277 -2.29 25.17 28.20
C ARG A 277 -3.19 26.17 28.95
N ARG A 278 -4.42 26.39 28.47
CA ARG A 278 -5.43 27.12 29.24
C ARG A 278 -5.63 26.29 30.50
N SER A 279 -5.20 26.81 31.64
CA SER A 279 -5.54 26.24 32.94
C SER A 279 -7.03 26.51 33.11
N THR A 280 -7.84 25.48 32.84
CA THR A 280 -9.21 25.37 33.32
C THR A 280 -9.19 24.76 34.69
#